data_AF-A0A5R9GTJ4-F1
#
_entry.id   AF-A0A5R9GTJ4-F1
#
_cell.length_a   1.000
_cell.length_b   1.000
_cell.length_c   1.000
_cell.angle_alpha   90.00
_cell.angle_beta   90.00
_cell.angle_gamma   90.00
#
_symmetry.space_group_name_H-M   'P 1'
#
loop_
_entity.id
_entity.type
_entity.pdbx_description
1 polymer ?
#
loop_
_entity_poly.entity_id
_entity_poly.type
_entity_poly.pdbx_seq_one_letter_code
_entity_poly.pdbx_strand_id
1 'polypeptide(L)'
;MQALFVCFAMMLLPSVSCAATAGTQAQTETTAEAVMQQFNDDDEVSPQRKIDTQRKHQILFMMGIALLVLLLTTGILGISMVFFDKDVFLAHMIFAGLSLTLAAAHAATSIAWFWPY
;
A
#
# COMPACT_ATOMS: atom_id res chain seq x y z
N MET A 1 -0.50 13.15 29.29
CA MET A 1 -0.37 12.77 27.87
C MET A 1 1.08 12.76 27.35
N GLN A 2 2.07 13.37 28.02
CA GLN A 2 3.50 13.20 27.66
C GLN A 2 4.08 11.83 28.04
N ALA A 3 3.64 11.22 29.15
CA ALA A 3 4.15 9.92 29.61
C ALA A 3 3.81 8.75 28.66
N LEU A 4 2.69 8.84 27.93
CA LEU A 4 2.24 7.79 27.01
C LEU A 4 3.04 7.80 25.70
N PHE A 5 3.61 8.96 25.33
CA PHE A 5 4.47 9.12 24.15
C PHE A 5 5.90 8.59 24.40
N VAL A 6 6.39 8.65 25.66
CA VAL A 6 7.71 8.14 26.04
C VAL A 6 7.75 6.60 26.07
N CYS A 7 6.64 5.95 26.45
CA CYS A 7 6.56 4.48 26.44
C CYS A 7 6.53 3.89 25.01
N PHE A 8 5.99 4.60 24.02
CA PHE A 8 5.98 4.12 22.63
C PHE A 8 7.35 4.21 21.96
N ALA A 9 8.19 5.17 22.37
CA ALA A 9 9.54 5.36 21.83
C ALA A 9 10.58 4.34 22.36
N MET A 10 10.26 3.58 23.42
CA MET A 10 11.20 2.66 24.08
C MET A 10 11.08 1.20 23.57
N MET A 11 10.12 0.90 22.69
CA MET A 11 9.92 -0.42 22.08
C MET A 11 10.70 -0.64 20.76
N LEU A 12 11.51 0.33 20.32
CA LEU A 12 12.28 0.29 19.07
C LEU A 12 13.80 0.16 19.31
N LEU A 13 14.20 -0.81 20.13
CA LEU A 13 15.59 -1.31 20.12
C LEU A 13 15.60 -2.78 19.69
N PRO A 14 16.14 -3.12 18.49
CA PRO A 14 16.49 -4.50 18.20
C PRO A 14 17.76 -4.86 18.98
N SER A 15 17.62 -5.81 19.90
CA SER A 15 18.73 -6.47 20.60
C SER A 15 19.57 -7.25 19.60
N VAL A 16 20.71 -6.69 19.18
CA VAL A 16 21.68 -7.39 18.32
C VAL A 16 22.51 -8.32 19.21
N SER A 17 22.12 -9.58 19.32
CA SER A 17 22.96 -10.65 19.87
C SER A 17 23.66 -11.37 18.73
N CYS A 18 24.93 -11.06 18.49
CA CYS A 18 25.78 -11.83 17.59
C CYS A 18 26.55 -12.86 18.41
N ALA A 19 26.07 -14.11 18.42
CA ALA A 19 26.82 -15.26 18.91
C ALA A 19 27.54 -15.90 17.72
N ALA A 20 28.86 -15.72 17.63
CA ALA A 20 29.68 -16.39 16.64
C ALA A 20 29.93 -17.84 17.08
N THR A 21 29.46 -18.80 16.28
CA THR A 21 29.88 -20.21 16.38
C THR A 21 30.44 -20.61 15.01
N ALA A 22 31.75 -20.78 14.95
CA ALA A 22 32.45 -21.23 13.74
C ALA A 22 32.17 -22.72 13.51
N GLY A 23 31.29 -23.02 12.57
CA GLY A 23 31.09 -24.35 12.00
C GLY A 23 31.71 -24.40 10.61
N THR A 24 32.86 -25.06 10.49
CA THR A 24 33.49 -25.39 9.21
C THR A 24 32.59 -26.35 8.42
N GLN A 25 32.04 -25.87 7.30
CA GLN A 25 31.51 -26.74 6.25
C GLN A 25 32.11 -26.34 4.90
N ALA A 26 32.64 -27.35 4.21
CA ALA A 26 33.33 -27.27 2.95
C ALA A 26 32.46 -26.56 1.89
N GLN A 27 32.93 -25.40 1.43
CA GLN A 27 32.33 -24.66 0.34
C GLN A 27 32.81 -25.26 -0.99
N THR A 28 31.90 -25.95 -1.68
CA THR A 28 31.89 -25.88 -3.14
C THR A 28 31.89 -24.39 -3.49
N GLU A 29 32.89 -23.92 -4.23
CA GLU A 29 33.05 -22.52 -4.66
C GLU A 29 31.91 -22.12 -5.60
N THR A 30 30.72 -21.96 -5.04
CA THR A 30 29.65 -21.17 -5.63
C THR A 30 29.95 -19.77 -5.17
N THR A 31 30.68 -19.02 -6.00
CA THR A 31 31.03 -17.63 -5.73
C THR A 31 29.75 -16.87 -5.38
N ALA A 32 29.77 -16.03 -4.36
CA ALA A 32 28.59 -15.24 -3.96
C ALA A 32 27.98 -14.46 -5.15
N GLU A 33 28.83 -14.13 -6.11
CA GLU A 33 28.52 -13.56 -7.42
C GLU A 33 27.55 -14.44 -8.26
N ALA A 34 27.80 -15.75 -8.32
CA ALA A 34 26.99 -16.72 -9.06
C ALA A 34 25.62 -16.93 -8.41
N VAL A 35 25.56 -16.88 -7.07
CA VAL A 35 24.29 -16.94 -6.32
C VAL A 35 23.47 -15.67 -6.58
N MET A 36 24.10 -14.49 -6.59
CA MET A 36 23.42 -13.21 -6.88
C MET A 36 22.97 -13.12 -8.35
N GLN A 37 23.74 -13.68 -9.30
CA GLN A 37 23.34 -13.77 -10.71
C GLN A 37 22.14 -14.72 -10.90
N GLN A 38 22.12 -15.86 -10.21
CA GLN A 38 21.01 -16.82 -10.29
C GLN A 38 19.67 -16.24 -9.79
N PHE A 39 19.68 -15.26 -8.88
CA PHE A 39 18.47 -14.54 -8.46
C PHE A 39 18.10 -13.35 -9.36
N ASN A 40 19.03 -12.87 -10.20
CA ASN A 40 18.77 -11.82 -11.21
C ASN A 40 18.28 -12.40 -12.54
N ASP A 41 18.68 -13.63 -12.90
CA ASP A 41 18.21 -14.30 -14.12
C ASP A 41 16.72 -14.72 -14.05
N ASP A 42 16.10 -14.65 -12.86
CA ASP A 42 14.65 -14.76 -12.66
C ASP A 42 13.88 -13.45 -13.00
N ASP A 43 14.52 -12.51 -13.72
CA ASP A 43 13.89 -11.35 -14.38
C ASP A 43 13.01 -11.73 -15.58
N GLU A 44 12.68 -13.02 -15.76
CA GLU A 44 11.49 -13.39 -16.52
C GLU A 44 10.25 -12.85 -15.80
N VAL A 45 9.84 -11.64 -16.22
CA VAL A 45 8.59 -10.97 -15.87
C VAL A 45 7.50 -12.00 -15.63
N SER A 46 7.24 -12.29 -14.35
CA SER A 46 6.39 -13.40 -13.96
C SER A 46 5.07 -13.35 -14.75
N PRO A 47 4.58 -14.47 -15.33
CA PRO A 47 3.36 -14.48 -16.12
C PRO A 47 2.14 -13.90 -15.37
N GLN A 48 2.11 -14.01 -14.04
CA GLN A 48 1.13 -13.34 -13.17
C GLN A 48 1.16 -11.79 -13.27
N ARG A 49 2.29 -11.18 -13.63
CA ARG A 49 2.46 -9.72 -13.83
C ARG A 49 2.08 -9.24 -15.24
N LYS A 50 1.92 -10.16 -16.21
CA LYS A 50 1.37 -9.89 -17.55
C LYS A 50 -0.16 -9.77 -17.51
N ILE A 51 -0.67 -8.93 -16.62
CA ILE A 51 -2.01 -8.38 -16.84
C ILE A 51 -1.89 -7.37 -17.97
N ASP A 52 -2.69 -7.56 -19.01
CA ASP A 52 -2.75 -6.68 -20.17
C ASP A 52 -2.94 -5.21 -19.73
N THR A 53 -2.24 -4.29 -20.39
CA THR A 53 -2.28 -2.86 -20.06
C THR A 53 -3.70 -2.32 -20.18
N GLN A 54 -4.49 -2.84 -21.12
CA GLN A 54 -5.91 -2.54 -21.27
C GLN A 54 -6.71 -2.89 -20.00
N ARG A 55 -6.41 -4.03 -19.38
CA ARG A 55 -7.10 -4.48 -18.17
C ARG A 55 -6.71 -3.66 -16.93
N LYS A 56 -5.43 -3.24 -16.82
CA LYS A 56 -4.99 -2.33 -15.75
C LYS A 56 -5.73 -0.98 -15.81
N HIS A 57 -5.86 -0.41 -17.01
CA HIS A 57 -6.65 0.82 -17.22
C HIS A 57 -8.12 0.61 -16.89
N GLN A 58 -8.72 -0.51 -17.30
CA GLN A 58 -10.12 -0.82 -17.00
C GLN A 58 -10.38 -0.92 -15.48
N ILE A 59 -9.47 -1.54 -14.73
CA ILE A 59 -9.58 -1.64 -13.27
C ILE A 59 -9.46 -0.27 -12.62
N LEU A 60 -8.47 0.54 -13.00
CA LEU A 60 -8.35 1.91 -12.49
C LEU A 60 -9.59 2.74 -12.82
N PHE A 61 -10.12 2.63 -14.03
CA PHE A 61 -11.32 3.35 -14.44
C PHE A 61 -12.54 2.97 -13.60
N MET A 62 -12.77 1.67 -13.36
CA MET A 62 -13.86 1.20 -12.50
C MET A 62 -13.69 1.64 -11.04
N MET A 63 -12.47 1.62 -10.50
CA MET A 63 -12.17 2.17 -9.17
C MET A 63 -12.44 3.68 -9.12
N GLY A 64 -12.09 4.42 -10.17
CA GLY A 64 -12.34 5.85 -10.29
C GLY A 64 -13.84 6.18 -10.34
N ILE A 65 -14.65 5.38 -11.04
CA ILE A 65 -16.11 5.51 -11.03
C ILE A 65 -16.67 5.32 -9.62
N ALA A 66 -16.24 4.27 -8.91
CA ALA A 66 -16.66 4.04 -7.53
C ALA A 66 -16.30 5.24 -6.64
N LEU A 67 -15.10 5.79 -6.80
CA LEU A 67 -14.66 6.99 -6.09
C LEU A 67 -15.56 8.19 -6.39
N LEU A 68 -15.89 8.46 -7.66
CA LEU A 68 -16.81 9.51 -8.08
C LEU A 68 -18.19 9.37 -7.42
N VAL A 69 -18.74 8.15 -7.39
CA VAL A 69 -20.04 7.88 -6.75
C VAL A 69 -19.99 8.15 -5.24
N LEU A 70 -18.94 7.68 -4.55
CA LEU A 70 -18.76 7.98 -3.14
C LEU A 70 -18.63 9.48 -2.90
N LEU A 71 -17.85 10.18 -3.71
CA LEU A 71 -17.57 11.61 -3.54
C LEU A 71 -18.84 12.46 -3.74
N LEU A 72 -19.65 12.15 -4.75
CA LEU A 72 -20.95 12.78 -4.95
C LEU A 72 -21.91 12.51 -3.78
N THR A 73 -21.95 11.27 -3.29
CA THR A 73 -22.78 10.90 -2.14
C THR A 73 -22.36 11.66 -0.88
N THR A 74 -21.06 11.68 -0.57
CA THR A 74 -20.50 12.44 0.56
C THR A 74 -20.78 13.93 0.43
N GLY A 75 -20.67 14.48 -0.78
CA GLY A 75 -20.99 15.88 -1.08
C GLY A 75 -22.46 16.21 -0.85
N ILE A 76 -23.39 15.39 -1.35
CA ILE A 76 -24.84 15.56 -1.11
C ILE A 76 -25.14 15.49 0.39
N LEU A 77 -24.54 14.53 1.11
CA LEU A 77 -24.70 14.42 2.57
C LEU A 77 -24.16 15.67 3.28
N GLY A 78 -23.00 16.19 2.87
CA GLY A 78 -22.41 17.41 3.42
C GLY A 78 -23.30 18.63 3.18
N ILE A 79 -23.80 18.82 1.96
CA ILE A 79 -24.77 19.88 1.63
C ILE A 79 -26.02 19.72 2.48
N SER A 80 -26.51 18.49 2.66
CA SER A 80 -27.74 18.26 3.41
C SER A 80 -27.63 18.57 4.91
N MET A 81 -26.44 18.44 5.49
CA MET A 81 -26.19 18.90 6.86
C MET A 81 -26.23 20.42 6.99
N VAL A 82 -25.60 21.14 6.06
CA VAL A 82 -25.47 22.60 6.17
C VAL A 82 -26.76 23.32 5.80
N PHE A 83 -27.47 22.86 4.77
CA PHE A 83 -28.66 23.55 4.24
C PHE A 83 -29.98 23.08 4.87
N PHE A 84 -30.08 21.81 5.27
CA PHE A 84 -31.34 21.23 5.78
C PHE A 84 -31.30 20.86 7.26
N ASP A 85 -30.22 21.20 7.99
CA ASP A 85 -30.06 20.92 9.43
C ASP A 85 -30.33 19.45 9.80
N LYS A 86 -29.98 18.54 8.87
CA LYS A 86 -30.21 17.10 9.02
C LYS A 86 -29.04 16.43 9.73
N ASP A 87 -29.33 15.60 10.73
CA ASP A 87 -28.36 14.80 11.48
C ASP A 87 -27.82 13.60 10.67
N VAL A 88 -27.16 13.87 9.54
CA VAL A 88 -26.49 12.85 8.71
C VAL A 88 -24.97 12.85 8.89
N PHE A 89 -24.48 13.46 9.98
CA PHE A 89 -23.06 13.61 10.30
C PHE A 89 -22.30 12.29 10.28
N LEU A 90 -22.82 11.26 10.96
CA LEU A 90 -22.15 9.97 11.04
C LEU A 90 -22.04 9.31 9.65
N ALA A 91 -23.11 9.35 8.86
CA ALA A 91 -23.10 8.80 7.50
C ALA A 91 -22.07 9.53 6.63
N HIS A 92 -22.06 10.86 6.65
CA HIS A 92 -21.09 11.67 5.90
C HIS A 92 -19.65 11.36 6.32
N MET A 93 -19.35 11.24 7.62
CA MET A 93 -18.00 10.89 8.10
C MET A 93 -17.53 9.51 7.61
N ILE A 94 -18.42 8.51 7.60
CA ILE A 94 -18.09 7.17 7.11
C ILE A 94 -17.80 7.21 5.60
N PHE A 95 -18.68 7.83 4.81
CA PHE A 95 -18.47 7.93 3.36
C PHE A 95 -17.25 8.78 3.00
N ALA A 96 -16.97 9.85 3.76
CA ALA A 96 -15.76 10.65 3.61
C ALA A 96 -14.51 9.79 3.86
N GLY A 97 -14.47 9.02 4.95
CA GLY A 97 -13.37 8.10 5.24
C GLY A 97 -13.16 7.05 4.15
N LEU A 98 -14.24 6.39 3.69
CA LEU A 98 -14.17 5.41 2.61
C LEU A 98 -13.72 6.02 1.27
N SER A 99 -14.18 7.24 0.96
CA SER A 99 -13.77 7.94 -0.25
C SER A 99 -12.26 8.27 -0.22
N LEU A 100 -11.74 8.66 0.94
CA LEU A 100 -10.33 8.97 1.13
C LEU A 100 -9.44 7.73 1.02
N THR A 101 -9.81 6.61 1.65
CA THR A 101 -9.04 5.37 1.57
C THR A 101 -9.04 4.80 0.15
N LEU A 102 -10.19 4.82 -0.53
CA LEU A 102 -10.28 4.40 -1.93
C LEU A 102 -9.49 5.32 -2.87
N ALA A 103 -9.48 6.64 -2.62
CA ALA A 103 -8.68 7.60 -3.36
C ALA A 103 -7.17 7.34 -3.19
N ALA A 104 -6.74 7.08 -1.96
CA ALA A 104 -5.35 6.73 -1.68
C ALA A 104 -4.96 5.42 -2.39
N ALA A 105 -5.79 4.38 -2.30
CA ALA A 105 -5.55 3.12 -3.00
C ALA A 105 -5.53 3.30 -4.52
N HIS A 106 -6.45 4.10 -5.08
CA HIS A 106 -6.50 4.41 -6.51
C HIS A 106 -5.24 5.13 -6.99
N ALA A 107 -4.78 6.15 -6.26
CA ALA A 107 -3.56 6.88 -6.57
C ALA A 107 -2.30 6.01 -6.40
N ALA A 108 -2.21 5.23 -5.32
CA ALA A 108 -1.09 4.31 -5.11
C ALA A 108 -1.03 3.25 -6.22
N THR A 109 -2.17 2.72 -6.66
CA THR A 109 -2.24 1.73 -7.73
C THR A 109 -1.86 2.32 -9.08
N SER A 110 -2.26 3.57 -9.37
CA SER A 110 -1.87 4.22 -10.62
C SER A 110 -0.37 4.49 -10.69
N ILE A 111 0.24 4.90 -9.57
CA ILE A 111 1.69 5.00 -9.44
C ILE A 111 2.31 3.60 -9.61
N ALA A 112 1.91 2.61 -8.82
CA ALA A 112 2.52 1.28 -8.85
C ALA A 112 2.43 0.57 -10.21
N TRP A 113 1.41 0.85 -11.04
CA TRP A 113 1.25 0.22 -12.35
C TRP A 113 1.83 1.01 -13.52
N PHE A 114 1.92 2.34 -13.41
CA PHE A 114 2.29 3.22 -14.53
C PHE A 114 3.54 4.07 -14.24
N TRP A 115 4.24 3.82 -13.13
CA TRP A 115 5.53 4.45 -12.85
C TRP A 115 6.56 4.05 -13.93
N PRO A 116 7.13 5.03 -14.68
CA PRO A 116 7.92 4.75 -15.88
C PRO A 116 9.42 4.50 -15.62
N TYR A 117 9.85 4.41 -14.35
CA TYR A 117 11.25 4.25 -13.93
C TYR A 117 11.40 3.15 -12.89
#